data_AF-A0A0T6BE05-F1
#
_entry.id   AF-A0A0T6BE05-F1
#
_cell.length_a   1.000
_cell.length_b   1.000
_cell.length_c   1.000
_cell.angle_alpha   90.00
_cell.angle_beta   90.00
_cell.angle_gamma   90.00
#
_symmetry.space_group_name_H-M   'P 1'
#
loop_
_entity.id
_entity.type
_entity.pdbx_description
1 polymer ?
#
loop_
_entity_poly.entity_id
_entity_poly.type
_entity_poly.pdbx_seq_one_letter_code
_entity_poly.pdbx_strand_id
1 'polypeptide(L)'
;CAKAIDFSPLRCKDVVLPLGAVFVVAHSLAKLNKAATSDYNCRVVECRLAAQIIAKKKGLNWINIKRLGELQSALNVDLPIMIAIVKEMLHEGPYSKQEVLKELDVSASELGKTSLTPN
;
A
#
# COMPACT_ATOMS: atom_id res chain seq x y z
N CYS A 1 26.74 8.20 4.80
CA CYS A 1 25.79 7.54 5.71
C CYS A 1 24.55 7.14 4.91
N ALA A 2 23.88 6.04 5.28
CA ALA A 2 22.54 5.77 4.76
C ALA A 2 21.56 6.82 5.31
N LYS A 3 20.38 6.95 4.70
CA LYS A 3 19.34 7.88 5.17
C LYS A 3 18.06 7.10 5.52
N ALA A 4 17.51 7.34 6.71
CA ALA A 4 16.12 7.01 6.99
C ALA A 4 15.25 8.16 6.44
N ILE A 5 14.35 7.85 5.50
CA ILE A 5 13.51 8.82 4.80
C ILE A 5 12.07 8.65 5.28
N ASP A 6 11.53 9.68 5.92
CA ASP A 6 10.11 9.77 6.27
C ASP A 6 9.36 10.58 5.20
N PHE A 7 8.09 10.27 4.99
CA PHE A 7 7.21 10.98 4.06
C PHE A 7 6.11 11.72 4.81
N SER A 8 5.61 12.82 4.21
CA SER A 8 4.46 13.59 4.71
C SER A 8 4.57 14.01 6.21
N PRO A 9 5.55 14.86 6.59
CA PRO A 9 6.46 15.63 5.72
C PRO A 9 7.72 14.86 5.34
N LEU A 10 8.35 15.29 4.24
CA LEU A 10 9.63 14.73 3.80
C LEU A 10 10.73 15.07 4.82
N ARG A 11 11.32 14.05 5.44
CA ARG A 11 12.44 14.22 6.40
C ARG A 11 13.49 13.15 6.14
N CYS A 12 14.75 13.50 6.38
CA CYS A 12 15.88 12.58 6.21
C CYS A 12 16.73 12.60 7.48
N LYS A 13 17.09 11.42 7.99
CA LYS A 13 17.97 11.25 9.14
C LYS A 13 19.15 10.36 8.79
N ASP A 14 20.33 10.72 9.27
CA ASP A 14 21.54 9.96 9.01
C ASP A 14 21.53 8.64 9.77
N VAL A 15 21.90 7.57 9.08
CA VAL A 15 22.04 6.23 9.63
C VAL A 15 23.47 5.76 9.39
N VAL A 16 24.15 5.45 10.50
CA VAL A 16 25.49 4.86 10.47
C VAL A 16 25.35 3.38 10.14
N LEU A 17 26.08 2.94 9.13
CA LEU A 17 26.13 1.52 8.76
C LEU A 17 27.14 0.78 9.65
N PRO A 18 26.94 -0.53 9.90
CA PRO A 18 27.87 -1.31 10.72
C PRO A 18 29.29 -1.31 10.13
N LEU A 19 30.30 -1.00 10.96
CA LEU A 19 31.71 -0.90 10.51
C LEU A 19 32.31 -2.24 10.06
N GLY A 20 31.83 -3.35 10.61
CA GLY A 20 32.33 -4.70 10.32
C GLY A 20 31.62 -5.39 9.15
N ALA A 21 30.80 -4.67 8.38
CA ALA A 21 30.03 -5.24 7.28
C ALA A 21 30.16 -4.41 6.00
N VAL A 22 30.00 -5.07 4.86
CA VAL A 22 30.02 -4.44 3.53
C VAL A 22 28.73 -4.77 2.80
N PHE A 23 28.13 -3.77 2.14
CA PHE A 23 27.02 -3.96 1.22
C PHE A 23 27.55 -4.17 -0.20
N VAL A 24 27.22 -5.30 -0.81
CA VAL A 24 27.60 -5.63 -2.19
C VAL A 24 26.35 -5.65 -3.06
N VAL A 25 26.38 -4.96 -4.20
CA VAL A 25 25.28 -4.95 -5.19
C VAL A 25 25.69 -5.82 -6.37
N ALA A 26 24.95 -6.91 -6.58
CA ALA A 26 25.12 -7.79 -7.74
C ALA A 26 23.92 -7.62 -8.69
N HIS A 27 24.18 -7.17 -9.92
CA HIS A 27 23.14 -6.94 -10.92
C HIS A 27 22.66 -8.26 -11.54
N SER A 28 21.36 -8.54 -11.50
CA SER A 28 20.78 -9.82 -11.99
C SER A 28 20.80 -9.99 -13.51
N LEU A 29 21.15 -8.94 -14.25
CA LEU A 29 21.14 -8.82 -15.73
C LEU A 29 19.74 -8.87 -16.36
N ALA A 30 18.69 -9.22 -15.61
CA ALA A 30 17.31 -9.06 -16.02
C ALA A 30 16.92 -7.57 -16.06
N LYS A 31 16.39 -7.11 -17.20
CA LYS A 31 15.89 -5.75 -17.37
C LYS A 31 14.38 -5.72 -17.17
N LEU A 32 13.91 -4.80 -16.33
CA LEU A 32 12.49 -4.51 -16.17
C LEU A 32 12.25 -3.02 -16.40
N ASN A 33 11.53 -2.68 -17.46
CA ASN A 33 11.12 -1.30 -17.71
C ASN A 33 9.81 -1.02 -16.96
N LYS A 34 9.92 -0.42 -15.78
CA LYS A 34 8.79 -0.10 -14.89
C LYS A 34 7.68 0.72 -15.54
N ALA A 35 8.00 1.55 -16.55
CA ALA A 35 7.02 2.37 -17.24
C ALA A 35 6.34 1.64 -18.41
N ALA A 36 6.91 0.51 -18.87
CA ALA A 36 6.39 -0.25 -19.99
C ALA A 36 5.46 -1.39 -19.58
N THR A 37 5.37 -1.72 -18.28
CA THR A 37 4.52 -2.80 -17.77
C THR A 37 3.62 -2.31 -16.64
N SER A 38 2.48 -2.97 -16.43
CA SER A 38 1.51 -2.62 -15.39
C SER A 38 1.86 -3.20 -14.02
N ASP A 39 2.94 -3.98 -13.90
CA ASP A 39 3.29 -4.72 -12.68
C ASP A 39 3.40 -3.82 -11.46
N TYR A 40 4.02 -2.64 -11.61
CA TYR A 40 4.19 -1.68 -10.53
C TYR A 40 2.85 -1.04 -10.12
N ASN A 41 2.08 -0.55 -11.10
CA ASN A 41 0.80 0.12 -10.84
C ASN A 41 -0.24 -0.83 -10.28
N CYS A 42 -0.19 -2.11 -10.66
CA CYS A 42 -1.02 -3.16 -10.09
C CYS A 42 -0.86 -3.22 -8.56
N ARG A 43 0.39 -3.30 -8.07
CA ARG A 43 0.70 -3.34 -6.63
C ARG A 43 0.29 -2.05 -5.91
N VAL A 44 0.39 -0.89 -6.57
CA VAL A 44 -0.08 0.39 -6.02
C VAL A 44 -1.60 0.37 -5.82
N VAL A 45 -2.35 -0.12 -6.81
CA VAL A 45 -3.81 -0.20 -6.75
C VAL A 45 -4.25 -1.24 -5.70
N GLU A 46 -3.61 -2.40 -5.63
CA GLU A 46 -3.92 -3.42 -4.62
C GLU A 46 -3.77 -2.87 -3.19
N CYS A 47 -2.66 -2.19 -2.89
CA CYS A 47 -2.44 -1.57 -1.57
C CYS A 47 -3.50 -0.50 -1.25
N ARG A 48 -3.93 0.27 -2.25
CA ARG A 48 -5.00 1.26 -2.10
C ARG A 48 -6.33 0.60 -1.79
N LEU A 49 -6.71 -0.42 -2.56
CA LEU A 49 -7.97 -1.15 -2.36
C LEU A 49 -8.01 -1.81 -0.99
N ALA A 50 -6.92 -2.45 -0.56
CA ALA A 50 -6.81 -3.01 0.79
C ALA A 50 -7.04 -1.93 1.88
N ALA A 51 -6.41 -0.76 1.73
CA ALA A 51 -6.58 0.33 2.68
C ALA A 51 -8.04 0.83 2.72
N GLN A 52 -8.67 0.96 1.55
CA GLN A 52 -10.04 1.43 1.41
C GLN A 52 -11.06 0.44 1.95
N ILE A 53 -10.89 -0.87 1.71
CA ILE A 53 -11.78 -1.91 2.22
C ILE A 53 -11.76 -1.90 3.76
N ILE A 54 -10.58 -1.87 4.37
CA ILE A 54 -10.46 -1.81 5.83
C ILE A 54 -11.06 -0.50 6.36
N ALA A 55 -10.76 0.64 5.72
CA ALA A 55 -11.34 1.93 6.10
C ALA A 55 -12.86 1.91 6.09
N LYS A 56 -13.49 1.36 5.03
CA LYS A 56 -14.95 1.23 4.90
C LYS A 56 -15.51 0.38 6.03
N LYS A 57 -14.94 -0.81 6.27
CA LYS A 57 -15.38 -1.73 7.33
C LYS A 57 -15.18 -1.17 8.75
N LYS A 58 -14.21 -0.25 8.95
CA LYS A 58 -14.01 0.48 10.21
C LYS A 58 -14.83 1.79 10.30
N GLY A 59 -15.69 2.09 9.33
CA GLY A 59 -16.55 3.27 9.34
C GLY A 59 -15.84 4.59 9.04
N LEU A 60 -14.62 4.55 8.49
CA LEU A 60 -13.90 5.74 8.05
C LEU A 60 -14.39 6.21 6.67
N ASN A 61 -14.12 7.47 6.34
CA ASN A 61 -14.29 7.97 4.96
C ASN A 61 -13.22 7.37 4.04
N TRP A 62 -13.47 6.14 3.61
CA TRP A 62 -12.56 5.32 2.81
C TRP A 62 -12.14 5.96 1.48
N ILE A 63 -12.96 6.83 0.89
CA ILE A 63 -12.63 7.50 -0.37
C ILE A 63 -11.36 8.33 -0.23
N ASN A 64 -11.12 8.91 0.95
CA ASN A 64 -9.95 9.74 1.23
C ASN A 64 -8.71 8.96 1.66
N ILE A 65 -8.83 7.67 1.97
CA ILE A 65 -7.71 6.82 2.37
C ILE A 65 -7.09 6.20 1.13
N LYS A 66 -5.86 6.63 0.78
CA LYS A 66 -5.17 6.16 -0.42
C LYS A 66 -3.94 5.31 -0.12
N ARG A 67 -3.41 5.37 1.11
CA ARG A 67 -2.19 4.67 1.53
C ARG A 67 -2.43 3.88 2.82
N LEU A 68 -1.77 2.73 2.96
CA LEU A 68 -1.83 1.91 4.19
C LEU A 68 -1.34 2.67 5.43
N GLY A 69 -0.32 3.53 5.28
CA GLY A 69 0.15 4.38 6.39
C GLY A 69 -0.87 5.45 6.82
N GLU A 70 -1.68 5.95 5.89
CA GLU A 70 -2.79 6.87 6.22
C GLU A 70 -3.89 6.14 6.99
N LEU A 71 -4.23 4.91 6.56
CA LEU A 71 -5.18 4.05 7.28
C LEU A 71 -4.73 3.81 8.72
N GLN A 72 -3.48 3.40 8.92
CA GLN A 72 -2.92 3.15 10.25
C GLN A 72 -3.03 4.41 11.12
N SER A 73 -2.64 5.57 10.58
CA SER A 73 -2.71 6.85 11.27
C SER A 73 -4.15 7.24 11.62
N ALA A 74 -5.11 7.01 10.71
CA ALA A 74 -6.52 7.32 10.91
C ALA A 74 -7.17 6.42 11.97
N LEU A 75 -6.73 5.16 12.08
CA LEU A 75 -7.14 4.23 13.13
C LEU A 75 -6.42 4.45 14.47
N ASN A 76 -5.31 5.21 14.45
CA ASN A 76 -4.46 5.49 15.61
C ASN A 76 -3.95 4.21 16.30
N VAL A 77 -3.38 3.30 15.52
CA VAL A 77 -2.83 2.02 15.99
C VAL A 77 -1.36 1.84 15.61
N ASP A 78 -0.66 0.97 16.32
CA ASP A 78 0.71 0.57 15.98
C ASP A 78 0.75 -0.52 14.88
N LEU A 79 1.97 -0.87 14.44
CA LEU A 79 2.16 -1.85 13.37
C LEU A 79 1.68 -3.26 13.76
N PRO A 80 1.98 -3.81 14.95
CA PRO A 80 1.44 -5.11 15.38
C PRO A 80 -0.09 -5.18 15.35
N ILE A 81 -0.78 -4.16 15.85
CA ILE A 81 -2.24 -4.11 15.82
C ILE A 81 -2.75 -4.00 14.38
N MET A 82 -2.11 -3.19 13.53
CA MET A 82 -2.49 -3.08 12.12
C MET A 82 -2.36 -4.43 11.38
N ILE A 83 -1.34 -5.24 11.70
CA ILE A 83 -1.19 -6.59 11.13
C ILE A 83 -2.35 -7.50 11.57
N ALA A 84 -2.76 -7.44 12.84
CA ALA A 84 -3.90 -8.21 13.32
C ALA A 84 -5.20 -7.81 12.60
N ILE A 85 -5.44 -6.51 12.43
CA ILE A 85 -6.58 -5.96 11.69
C ILE A 85 -6.62 -6.49 10.25
N VAL A 86 -5.48 -6.49 9.55
CA VAL A 86 -5.40 -7.01 8.17
C VAL A 86 -5.80 -8.48 8.12
N LYS A 87 -5.26 -9.31 9.03
CA LYS A 87 -5.55 -10.75 9.09
C LYS A 87 -7.01 -11.06 9.43
N GLU A 88 -7.63 -10.22 10.25
CA GLU A 88 -9.05 -10.37 10.63
C GLU A 88 -9.99 -9.96 9.49
N MET A 89 -9.64 -8.90 8.74
CA MET A 89 -10.59 -8.21 7.87
C MET A 89 -10.44 -8.53 6.38
N LEU A 90 -9.28 -9.01 5.95
CA LEU A 90 -8.99 -9.41 4.59
C LEU A 90 -8.70 -10.92 4.54
N HIS A 91 -9.35 -11.63 3.62
CA HIS A 91 -9.06 -13.06 3.43
C HIS A 91 -7.76 -13.25 2.63
N GLU A 92 -7.13 -14.43 2.77
CA GLU A 92 -5.82 -14.72 2.15
C GLU A 92 -5.87 -14.82 0.61
N GLY A 93 -7.02 -15.19 0.04
CA GLY A 93 -7.18 -15.34 -1.41
C GLY A 93 -7.18 -14.02 -2.20
N PRO A 94 -6.98 -14.07 -3.52
CA PRO A 94 -7.10 -12.89 -4.37
C PRO A 94 -8.54 -12.39 -4.39
N TYR A 95 -8.69 -11.08 -4.29
CA TYR A 95 -10.00 -10.43 -4.42
C TYR A 95 -10.39 -10.29 -5.89
N SER A 96 -11.60 -10.72 -6.23
CA SER A 96 -12.17 -10.42 -7.55
C SER A 96 -12.65 -8.96 -7.62
N LYS A 97 -12.80 -8.41 -8.83
CA LYS A 97 -13.36 -7.06 -9.00
C LYS A 97 -14.78 -6.97 -8.41
N GLN A 98 -15.59 -8.00 -8.60
CA GLN A 98 -16.96 -8.09 -8.09
C GLN A 98 -16.98 -8.07 -6.57
N GLU A 99 -16.05 -8.78 -5.94
CA GLU A 99 -15.89 -8.79 -4.50
C GLU A 99 -15.47 -7.43 -3.94
N VAL A 100 -14.51 -6.75 -4.58
CA VAL A 100 -14.13 -5.37 -4.18
C VAL A 100 -15.30 -4.41 -4.29
N LEU A 101 -16.11 -4.51 -5.34
CA LEU A 101 -17.33 -3.69 -5.49
C LEU A 101 -18.32 -3.93 -4.36
N LYS A 102 -18.49 -5.19 -3.95
CA LYS A 102 -19.34 -5.58 -2.82
C LYS A 102 -18.79 -5.06 -1.49
N GLU A 103 -17.49 -5.21 -1.25
CA GLU A 103 -16.83 -4.78 0.00
C GLU A 103 -16.85 -3.26 0.19
N LEU A 104 -16.75 -2.50 -0.91
CA LEU A 104 -16.81 -1.04 -0.88
C LEU A 104 -18.24 -0.49 -1.02
N ASP A 105 -19.19 -1.34 -1.40
CA ASP A 105 -20.59 -0.99 -1.70
C ASP A 105 -20.68 0.16 -2.72
N VAL A 106 -20.08 -0.05 -3.90
CA VAL A 106 -20.01 0.93 -4.99
C VAL A 106 -20.24 0.30 -6.35
N SER A 107 -20.59 1.13 -7.34
CA SER A 107 -20.68 0.72 -8.73
C SER A 107 -19.32 0.57 -9.41
N ALA A 108 -19.26 -0.18 -10.52
CA ALA A 108 -18.04 -0.34 -11.31
C ALA A 108 -17.48 0.99 -11.84
N SER A 109 -18.37 1.93 -12.20
CA SER A 109 -18.00 3.28 -12.66
C SER A 109 -17.37 4.10 -11.54
N GLU A 110 -17.94 4.04 -10.35
CA GLU A 110 -17.44 4.75 -9.17
C GLU A 110 -16.09 4.20 -8.69
N LEU A 111 -15.93 2.88 -8.68
CA LEU A 111 -14.64 2.25 -8.35
C LEU A 111 -13.53 2.72 -9.30
N GLY A 112 -13.84 2.82 -10.60
CA GLY A 112 -12.93 3.32 -11.62
C GLY A 112 -12.49 4.77 -11.37
N LYS A 113 -13.39 5.64 -10.94
CA LYS A 113 -13.08 7.07 -10.68
C LYS A 113 -12.34 7.30 -9.37
N THR A 114 -12.64 6.51 -8.34
CA THR A 114 -12.17 6.76 -6.98
C THR A 114 -10.89 6.03 -6.63
N SER A 115 -10.67 4.84 -7.22
CA SER A 115 -9.75 3.85 -6.64
C SER A 115 -8.79 3.24 -7.67
N LEU A 116 -9.22 3.03 -8.91
CA LEU A 116 -8.37 2.47 -9.97
C LEU A 116 -7.58 3.56 -10.68
N THR A 117 -6.43 3.20 -11.26
CA THR A 117 -5.70 4.06 -12.18
C THR A 117 -6.16 3.78 -13.62
N PRO A 118 -6.19 4.79 -14.51
CA PRO A 118 -6.33 4.55 -15.94
C PRO A 118 -5.19 3.63 -16.42
N ASN A 119 -5.52 2.67 -17.28
CA ASN A 119 -4.52 1.88 -18.01
C ASN A 119 -4.08 2.63 -19.26
#